data_AF-A0AAX3HQZ1-F1
#
_entry.id   AF-A0AAX3HQZ1-F1
#
_cell.length_a   1.000
_cell.length_b   1.000
_cell.length_c   1.000
_cell.angle_alpha   90.00
_cell.angle_beta   90.00
_cell.angle_gamma   90.00
#
_symmetry.space_group_name_H-M   'P 1'
#
loop_
_entity.id
_entity.type
_entity.pdbx_description
1 polymer ?
#
loop_
_entity_poly.entity_id
_entity_poly.type
_entity_poly.pdbx_seq_one_letter_code
_entity_poly.pdbx_strand_id
1 'polypeptide(L)'
;MIFGIMGGETVGFKNFTVADAPFNGGIMAIIGVFMAAGFSFQGTELLGVAAGETSDPERNIPKAIRSIFWRILLFYILAILVIGLLIPYTTESLAASDVTVSPFTLIFEKAGVAFAASVMNAVILTAVLSAGNSGMYASTRMLWDLARQGKAPKFLGKLDSRGVPVNALIVTSIVGSIAFIASLFGDGVVYIWLLNASGMSGFIAWVGIAISHYRFRKAYIAQGKDLKDLPYRAKWFPFGPIFAFTLCIIVILGQNYGAFMGEAIDWNGVLVSYIGLPLFLVLWLGYKFTKKTKVIPLDKCELK
;
A
#
# COMPACT_ATOMS: atom_id res chain seq x y z
N MET A 1 -12.53 -22.49 -22.31
CA MET A 1 -12.33 -21.18 -21.66
C MET A 1 -11.19 -20.38 -22.29
N ILE A 2 -9.92 -20.34 -21.85
CA ILE A 2 -8.89 -19.52 -22.58
C ILE A 2 -8.47 -20.17 -23.90
N PHE A 3 -7.94 -21.41 -23.85
CA PHE A 3 -7.47 -22.17 -25.01
C PHE A 3 -8.43 -23.29 -25.45
N GLY A 4 -9.69 -23.25 -24.99
CA GLY A 4 -10.69 -24.29 -25.33
C GLY A 4 -10.53 -25.65 -24.63
N ILE A 5 -9.52 -25.83 -23.78
CA ILE A 5 -9.17 -27.12 -23.15
C ILE A 5 -10.27 -27.70 -22.23
N MET A 6 -11.11 -26.86 -21.62
CA MET A 6 -12.18 -27.29 -20.71
C MET A 6 -13.56 -27.45 -21.39
N GLY A 7 -13.62 -27.48 -22.72
CA GLY A 7 -14.89 -27.42 -23.46
C GLY A 7 -15.49 -26.00 -23.47
N GLY A 8 -16.27 -25.68 -24.51
CA GLY A 8 -16.85 -24.36 -24.76
C GLY A 8 -16.01 -23.44 -25.67
N GLU A 9 -16.56 -22.27 -26.02
CA GLU A 9 -15.93 -21.30 -26.94
C GLU A 9 -14.52 -20.89 -26.46
N THR A 10 -13.58 -20.80 -27.39
CA THR A 10 -12.23 -20.29 -27.12
C THR A 10 -12.29 -18.79 -26.91
N VAL A 11 -12.10 -18.33 -25.67
CA VAL A 11 -12.09 -16.90 -25.35
C VAL A 11 -10.82 -16.23 -25.88
N GLY A 12 -9.67 -16.91 -25.79
CA GLY A 12 -8.39 -16.36 -26.26
C GLY A 12 -8.14 -14.95 -25.73
N PHE A 13 -7.84 -14.00 -26.62
CA PHE A 13 -7.66 -12.58 -26.31
C PHE A 13 -8.90 -11.72 -26.58
N LYS A 14 -10.06 -12.32 -26.89
CA LYS A 14 -11.28 -11.62 -27.33
C LYS A 14 -11.65 -10.49 -26.36
N ASN A 15 -11.58 -10.73 -25.06
CA ASN A 15 -11.91 -9.76 -24.01
C ASN A 15 -11.02 -8.49 -24.01
N PHE A 16 -9.81 -8.54 -24.57
CA PHE A 16 -8.93 -7.37 -24.71
C PHE A 16 -9.26 -6.49 -25.92
N THR A 17 -10.21 -6.91 -26.75
CA THR A 17 -10.63 -6.21 -27.97
C THR A 17 -12.13 -5.88 -27.97
N VAL A 18 -12.85 -6.17 -26.88
CA VAL A 18 -14.27 -5.87 -26.75
C VAL A 18 -14.45 -4.38 -26.46
N ALA A 19 -15.34 -3.73 -27.23
CA ALA A 19 -15.69 -2.32 -27.05
C ALA A 19 -14.45 -1.40 -26.95
N ASP A 20 -14.30 -0.65 -25.86
CA ASP A 20 -13.22 0.34 -25.69
C ASP A 20 -11.93 -0.27 -25.08
N ALA A 21 -11.85 -1.60 -24.99
CA ALA A 21 -10.64 -2.29 -24.55
C ALA A 21 -9.47 -2.07 -25.54
N PRO A 22 -8.22 -2.06 -25.05
CA PRO A 22 -7.78 -2.34 -23.67
C PRO A 22 -7.74 -1.10 -22.75
N PHE A 23 -8.03 0.10 -23.27
CA PHE A 23 -7.88 1.37 -22.53
C PHE A 23 -9.23 2.06 -22.29
N ASN A 24 -10.20 1.31 -21.76
CA ASN A 24 -11.51 1.86 -21.39
C ASN A 24 -11.35 3.04 -20.40
N GLY A 25 -12.00 4.18 -20.68
CA GLY A 25 -11.90 5.40 -19.88
C GLY A 25 -10.59 6.20 -20.05
N GLY A 26 -9.73 5.81 -20.98
CA GLY A 26 -8.54 6.56 -21.39
C GLY A 26 -7.49 6.76 -20.28
N ILE A 27 -6.68 7.82 -20.42
CA ILE A 27 -5.56 8.11 -19.50
C ILE A 27 -6.04 8.33 -18.06
N MET A 28 -7.22 8.91 -17.87
CA MET A 28 -7.75 9.18 -16.53
C MET A 28 -8.16 7.90 -15.80
N ALA A 29 -8.72 6.91 -16.51
CA ALA A 29 -8.97 5.59 -15.93
C ALA A 29 -7.66 4.88 -15.57
N ILE A 30 -6.61 5.01 -16.40
CA ILE A 30 -5.28 4.46 -16.08
C ILE A 30 -4.74 5.06 -14.76
N ILE A 31 -4.91 6.37 -14.54
CA ILE A 31 -4.52 7.02 -13.28
C ILE A 31 -5.33 6.45 -12.10
N GLY A 32 -6.64 6.28 -12.26
CA GLY A 32 -7.48 5.66 -11.23
C GLY A 32 -7.05 4.23 -10.87
N VAL A 33 -6.69 3.42 -11.87
CA VAL A 33 -6.17 2.05 -11.66
C VAL A 33 -4.82 2.09 -10.93
N PHE A 34 -3.93 3.05 -11.24
CA PHE A 34 -2.68 3.20 -10.49
C PHE A 34 -2.91 3.46 -9.01
N MET A 35 -3.95 4.20 -8.64
CA MET A 35 -4.30 4.42 -7.23
C MET A 35 -4.71 3.11 -6.54
N ALA A 36 -5.63 2.36 -7.15
CA ALA A 36 -6.11 1.09 -6.61
C ALA A 36 -5.00 0.03 -6.53
N ALA A 37 -4.16 -0.03 -7.56
CA ALA A 37 -2.98 -0.90 -7.59
C ALA A 37 -1.98 -0.48 -6.51
N GLY A 38 -1.68 0.81 -6.38
CA GLY A 38 -0.76 1.32 -5.36
C GLY A 38 -1.24 1.01 -3.94
N PHE A 39 -2.54 1.16 -3.66
CA PHE A 39 -3.13 0.76 -2.39
C PHE A 39 -2.91 -0.74 -2.11
N SER A 40 -3.10 -1.59 -3.12
CA SER A 40 -2.93 -3.05 -3.01
C SER A 40 -1.49 -3.50 -2.72
N PHE A 41 -0.49 -2.64 -2.97
CA PHE A 41 0.93 -2.92 -2.71
C PHE A 41 1.49 -2.22 -1.46
N GLN A 42 0.65 -1.52 -0.70
CA GLN A 42 1.04 -1.00 0.62
C GLN A 42 1.43 -2.12 1.57
N GLY A 43 2.33 -1.83 2.49
CA GLY A 43 2.88 -2.81 3.44
C GLY A 43 4.16 -3.50 2.97
N THR A 44 4.63 -3.29 1.74
CA THR A 44 5.97 -3.76 1.33
C THR A 44 7.09 -3.08 2.12
N GLU A 45 6.84 -1.90 2.66
CA GLU A 45 7.71 -1.18 3.60
C GLU A 45 7.88 -1.91 4.95
N LEU A 46 7.03 -2.88 5.29
CA LEU A 46 7.16 -3.70 6.49
C LEU A 46 8.48 -4.48 6.51
N LEU A 47 9.05 -4.81 5.34
CA LEU A 47 10.41 -5.35 5.23
C LEU A 47 11.44 -4.45 5.92
N GLY A 48 11.30 -3.13 5.80
CA GLY A 48 12.20 -2.16 6.43
C GLY A 48 12.03 -2.14 7.94
N VAL A 49 10.80 -2.25 8.44
CA VAL A 49 10.51 -2.33 9.88
C VAL A 49 11.06 -3.64 10.46
N ALA A 50 10.83 -4.76 9.78
CA ALA A 50 11.30 -6.08 10.19
C ALA A 50 12.82 -6.26 10.05
N ALA A 51 13.50 -5.42 9.27
CA ALA A 51 14.94 -5.50 9.07
C ALA A 51 15.74 -5.42 10.39
N GLY A 52 15.29 -4.62 11.34
CA GLY A 52 15.93 -4.50 12.66
C GLY A 52 15.82 -5.74 13.55
N GLU A 53 14.90 -6.65 13.22
CA GLU A 53 14.63 -7.89 13.98
C GLU A 53 15.00 -9.14 13.18
N THR A 54 15.48 -8.97 11.94
CA THR A 54 15.84 -10.06 11.05
C THR A 54 17.25 -10.58 11.37
N SER A 55 17.42 -11.90 11.43
CA SER A 55 18.75 -12.52 11.52
C SER A 55 19.53 -12.29 10.22
N ASP A 56 20.81 -11.93 10.32
CA ASP A 56 21.66 -11.63 9.15
C ASP A 56 20.97 -10.69 8.13
N PRO A 57 20.61 -9.45 8.54
CA PRO A 57 19.79 -8.57 7.73
C PRO A 57 20.49 -8.16 6.43
N GLU A 58 21.82 -8.08 6.42
CA GLU A 58 22.64 -7.76 5.25
C GLU A 58 22.46 -8.79 4.12
N ARG A 59 22.19 -10.05 4.46
CA ARG A 59 21.94 -11.11 3.49
C ARG A 59 20.46 -11.36 3.24
N ASN A 60 19.65 -11.39 4.30
CA ASN A 60 18.27 -11.84 4.23
C ASN A 60 17.32 -10.76 3.69
N ILE A 61 17.56 -9.48 3.99
CA ILE A 61 16.73 -8.39 3.47
C ILE A 61 16.89 -8.24 1.94
N PRO A 62 18.11 -8.22 1.36
CA PRO A 62 18.25 -8.17 -0.10
C PRO A 62 17.61 -9.35 -0.83
N LYS A 63 17.70 -10.55 -0.26
CA LYS A 63 17.04 -11.75 -0.81
C LYS A 63 15.51 -11.61 -0.78
N ALA A 64 14.96 -11.16 0.34
CA ALA A 64 13.53 -10.97 0.48
C ALA A 64 12.98 -9.91 -0.48
N ILE A 65 13.69 -8.78 -0.65
CA ILE A 65 13.33 -7.73 -1.62
C ILE A 65 13.24 -8.31 -3.04
N ARG A 66 14.26 -9.06 -3.48
CA ARG A 66 14.26 -9.68 -4.83
C ARG A 66 13.15 -10.71 -4.99
N SER A 67 12.92 -11.53 -3.97
CA SER A 67 11.84 -12.52 -3.96
C SER A 67 10.47 -11.86 -4.08
N ILE A 68 10.20 -10.83 -3.28
CA ILE A 68 8.93 -10.10 -3.30
C ILE A 68 8.70 -9.43 -4.65
N PHE A 69 9.71 -8.81 -5.24
CA PHE A 69 9.62 -8.22 -6.57
C PHE A 69 9.15 -9.25 -7.63
N TRP A 70 9.82 -10.41 -7.70
CA TRP A 70 9.47 -11.45 -8.66
C TRP A 70 8.12 -12.12 -8.36
N ARG A 71 7.78 -12.30 -7.09
CA ARG A 71 6.48 -12.84 -6.68
C ARG A 71 5.34 -11.90 -7.07
N ILE A 72 5.50 -10.59 -6.89
CA ILE A 72 4.54 -9.59 -7.35
C ILE A 72 4.41 -9.66 -8.88
N LEU A 73 5.54 -9.59 -9.60
CA LEU A 73 5.53 -9.61 -11.06
C LEU A 73 4.85 -10.88 -11.61
N LEU A 74 5.20 -12.04 -11.07
CA LEU A 74 4.70 -13.32 -11.57
C LEU A 74 3.27 -13.58 -11.14
N PHE A 75 2.98 -13.56 -9.84
CA PHE A 75 1.66 -13.99 -9.37
C PHE A 75 0.57 -12.95 -9.61
N TYR A 76 0.86 -11.66 -9.47
CA TYR A 76 -0.17 -10.63 -9.60
C TYR A 76 -0.46 -10.30 -11.06
N ILE A 77 0.56 -10.07 -11.89
CA ILE A 77 0.34 -9.74 -13.30
C ILE A 77 -0.26 -10.93 -14.03
N LEU A 78 0.22 -12.15 -13.77
CA LEU A 78 -0.35 -13.34 -14.39
C LEU A 78 -1.79 -13.58 -13.93
N ALA A 79 -2.09 -13.39 -12.64
CA ALA A 79 -3.47 -13.49 -12.14
C ALA A 79 -4.40 -12.48 -12.81
N ILE A 80 -4.02 -11.20 -12.86
CA ILE A 80 -4.82 -10.14 -13.49
C ILE A 80 -4.99 -10.42 -14.98
N LEU A 81 -3.93 -10.89 -15.65
CA LEU A 81 -3.99 -11.30 -17.05
C LEU A 81 -4.99 -12.44 -17.26
N VAL A 82 -4.93 -13.50 -16.43
CA VAL A 82 -5.85 -14.63 -16.49
C VAL A 82 -7.30 -14.18 -16.23
N ILE A 83 -7.52 -13.29 -15.25
CA ILE A 83 -8.83 -12.71 -14.98
C ILE A 83 -9.33 -11.92 -16.20
N GLY A 84 -8.51 -11.03 -16.77
CA GLY A 84 -8.89 -10.25 -17.96
C GLY A 84 -9.14 -11.11 -19.21
N LEU A 85 -8.43 -12.23 -19.36
CA LEU A 85 -8.68 -13.20 -20.43
C LEU A 85 -10.00 -13.96 -20.23
N LEU A 86 -10.45 -14.15 -19.00
CA LEU A 86 -11.62 -14.99 -18.68
C LEU A 86 -12.91 -14.19 -18.47
N ILE A 87 -12.82 -12.98 -17.91
CA ILE A 87 -13.97 -12.15 -17.58
C ILE A 87 -13.85 -10.83 -18.35
N PRO A 88 -14.80 -10.50 -19.24
CA PRO A 88 -14.81 -9.21 -19.90
C PRO A 88 -15.08 -8.10 -18.88
N TYR A 89 -14.42 -6.96 -19.05
CA TYR A 89 -14.56 -5.82 -18.14
C TYR A 89 -16.01 -5.28 -18.07
N THR A 90 -16.84 -5.60 -19.07
CA THR A 90 -18.26 -5.23 -19.16
C THR A 90 -19.18 -6.06 -18.26
N THR A 91 -18.65 -7.03 -17.51
CA THR A 91 -19.45 -7.85 -16.60
C THR A 91 -19.99 -7.01 -15.45
N GLU A 92 -21.31 -6.91 -15.29
CA GLU A 92 -21.96 -6.06 -14.28
C GLU A 92 -21.49 -6.35 -12.84
N SER A 93 -21.16 -7.61 -12.51
CA SER A 93 -20.63 -7.97 -11.18
C SER A 93 -19.21 -7.46 -10.90
N LEU A 94 -18.49 -6.96 -11.91
CA LEU A 94 -17.24 -6.19 -11.75
C LEU A 94 -17.47 -4.67 -11.82
N ALA A 95 -18.60 -4.25 -12.42
CA ALA A 95 -18.96 -2.84 -12.58
C ALA A 95 -19.71 -2.27 -11.37
N ALA A 96 -20.37 -3.13 -10.59
CA ALA A 96 -20.90 -2.75 -9.29
C ALA A 96 -19.73 -2.49 -8.33
N SER A 97 -19.70 -1.31 -7.73
CA SER A 97 -18.72 -0.85 -6.73
C SER A 97 -18.69 -1.67 -5.42
N ASP A 98 -19.29 -2.86 -5.43
CA ASP A 98 -19.38 -3.76 -4.31
C ASP A 98 -18.06 -4.53 -4.18
N VAL A 99 -17.28 -4.15 -3.16
CA VAL A 99 -16.01 -4.77 -2.78
C VAL A 99 -16.19 -6.24 -2.32
N THR A 100 -17.42 -6.74 -2.30
CA THR A 100 -17.83 -8.02 -1.71
C THR A 100 -17.59 -9.22 -2.61
N VAL A 101 -17.40 -9.05 -3.93
CA VAL A 101 -17.26 -10.18 -4.87
C VAL A 101 -15.86 -10.24 -5.48
N SER A 102 -15.13 -11.33 -5.21
CA SER A 102 -13.81 -11.56 -5.77
C SER A 102 -13.88 -12.04 -7.23
N PRO A 103 -13.09 -11.47 -8.16
CA PRO A 103 -13.00 -11.98 -9.53
C PRO A 103 -12.60 -13.46 -9.59
N PHE A 104 -11.81 -13.94 -8.63
CA PHE A 104 -11.43 -15.35 -8.56
C PHE A 104 -12.62 -16.25 -8.23
N THR A 105 -13.49 -15.84 -7.29
CA THR A 105 -14.67 -16.63 -6.94
C THR A 105 -15.62 -16.70 -8.14
N LEU A 106 -15.78 -15.60 -8.88
CA LEU A 106 -16.58 -15.56 -10.12
C LEU A 106 -16.05 -16.52 -11.19
N ILE A 107 -14.73 -16.65 -11.35
CA ILE A 107 -14.15 -17.61 -12.32
C ILE A 107 -14.51 -19.05 -11.92
N PHE A 108 -14.37 -19.41 -10.65
CA PHE A 108 -14.66 -20.77 -10.18
C PHE A 108 -16.15 -21.11 -10.20
N GLU A 109 -17.00 -20.12 -9.93
CA GLU A 109 -18.44 -20.25 -10.05
C GLU A 109 -18.86 -20.46 -11.52
N LYS A 110 -18.34 -19.65 -12.45
CA LYS A 110 -18.56 -19.83 -13.90
C LYS A 110 -17.99 -21.15 -14.43
N ALA A 111 -16.92 -21.67 -13.82
CA ALA A 111 -16.36 -22.97 -14.15
C ALA A 111 -17.20 -24.15 -13.63
N GLY A 112 -18.29 -23.90 -12.89
CA GLY A 112 -19.19 -24.94 -12.36
C GLY A 112 -18.62 -25.70 -11.16
N VAL A 113 -17.56 -25.19 -10.53
CA VAL A 113 -16.90 -25.86 -9.40
C VAL A 113 -17.30 -25.18 -8.10
N ALA A 114 -18.52 -25.44 -7.62
CA ALA A 114 -19.07 -24.83 -6.41
C ALA A 114 -18.16 -24.99 -5.17
N PHE A 115 -17.47 -26.13 -5.06
CA PHE A 115 -16.48 -26.36 -4.00
C PHE A 115 -15.28 -25.40 -4.08
N ALA A 116 -14.85 -25.01 -5.28
CA ALA A 116 -13.69 -24.14 -5.46
C ALA A 116 -13.98 -22.68 -5.06
N ALA A 117 -15.22 -22.21 -5.17
CA ALA A 117 -15.62 -20.89 -4.68
C ALA A 117 -15.48 -20.79 -3.14
N SER A 118 -15.96 -21.82 -2.41
CA SER A 118 -15.82 -21.88 -0.94
C SER A 118 -14.37 -21.97 -0.48
N VAL A 119 -13.54 -22.77 -1.17
CA VAL A 119 -12.10 -22.83 -0.90
C VAL A 119 -11.44 -21.47 -1.13
N MET A 120 -11.80 -20.77 -2.21
CA MET A 120 -11.26 -19.44 -2.49
C MET A 120 -11.64 -18.42 -1.41
N ASN A 121 -12.90 -18.44 -0.92
CA ASN A 121 -13.31 -17.60 0.20
C ASN A 121 -12.49 -17.88 1.48
N ALA A 122 -12.20 -19.14 1.79
CA ALA A 122 -11.34 -19.50 2.91
C ALA A 122 -9.89 -18.99 2.74
N VAL A 123 -9.35 -19.06 1.51
CA VAL A 123 -8.03 -18.49 1.19
C VAL A 123 -8.03 -16.98 1.37
N ILE A 124 -9.04 -16.27 0.86
CA ILE A 124 -9.19 -14.82 1.01
C ILE A 124 -9.28 -14.45 2.50
N LEU A 125 -10.11 -15.13 3.28
CA LEU A 125 -10.24 -14.87 4.72
C LEU A 125 -8.90 -15.05 5.45
N THR A 126 -8.17 -16.13 5.14
CA THR A 126 -6.85 -16.40 5.72
C THR A 126 -5.86 -15.29 5.34
N ALA A 127 -5.89 -14.83 4.09
CA ALA A 127 -5.04 -13.75 3.61
C ALA A 127 -5.34 -12.41 4.32
N VAL A 128 -6.62 -12.07 4.49
CA VAL A 128 -7.06 -10.85 5.20
C VAL A 128 -6.63 -10.88 6.67
N LEU A 129 -6.81 -12.02 7.36
CA LEU A 129 -6.35 -12.19 8.75
C LEU A 129 -4.83 -12.07 8.87
N SER A 130 -4.07 -12.64 7.91
CA SER A 130 -2.62 -12.53 7.87
C SER A 130 -2.15 -11.09 7.64
N ALA A 131 -2.80 -10.36 6.72
CA ALA A 131 -2.54 -8.95 6.47
C ALA A 131 -2.85 -8.09 7.71
N GLY A 132 -3.97 -8.34 8.38
CA GLY A 132 -4.35 -7.67 9.63
C GLY A 132 -3.31 -7.88 10.74
N ASN A 133 -2.84 -9.12 10.94
CA ASN A 133 -1.79 -9.42 11.91
C ASN A 133 -0.47 -8.69 11.58
N SER A 134 -0.08 -8.66 10.29
CA SER A 134 1.12 -7.97 9.83
C SER A 134 1.02 -6.45 10.01
N GLY A 135 -0.13 -5.85 9.69
CA GLY A 135 -0.40 -4.43 9.91
C GLY A 135 -0.39 -4.05 11.38
N MET A 136 -0.89 -4.93 12.26
CA MET A 136 -0.86 -4.72 13.70
C MET A 136 0.57 -4.76 14.26
N TYR A 137 1.36 -5.73 13.83
CA TYR A 137 2.80 -5.81 14.15
C TYR A 137 3.55 -4.55 13.68
N ALA A 138 3.33 -4.15 12.42
CA ALA A 138 3.96 -2.97 11.82
C ALA A 138 3.66 -1.70 12.62
N SER A 139 2.37 -1.43 12.86
CA SER A 139 1.89 -0.23 13.54
C SER A 139 2.42 -0.15 14.97
N THR A 140 2.39 -1.28 15.68
CA THR A 140 2.91 -1.41 17.03
C THR A 140 4.41 -1.08 17.11
N ARG A 141 5.21 -1.65 16.19
CA ARG A 141 6.67 -1.44 16.17
C ARG A 141 7.05 -0.03 15.72
N MET A 142 6.34 0.54 14.75
CA MET A 142 6.55 1.93 14.35
C MET A 142 6.23 2.91 15.50
N LEU A 143 5.12 2.70 16.21
CA LEU A 143 4.75 3.55 17.35
C LEU A 143 5.76 3.43 18.50
N TRP A 144 6.23 2.22 18.76
CA TRP A 144 7.30 1.96 19.73
C TRP A 144 8.62 2.66 19.37
N ASP A 145 9.05 2.58 18.12
CA ASP A 145 10.29 3.22 17.65
C ASP A 145 10.19 4.75 17.73
N LEU A 146 9.05 5.31 17.33
CA LEU A 146 8.75 6.73 17.53
C LEU A 146 8.86 7.14 19.00
N ALA A 147 8.33 6.33 19.92
CA ALA A 147 8.42 6.61 21.36
C ALA A 147 9.86 6.54 21.88
N ARG A 148 10.66 5.58 21.40
CA ARG A 148 12.10 5.48 21.74
C ARG A 148 12.91 6.67 21.26
N GLN A 149 12.54 7.24 20.12
CA GLN A 149 13.16 8.44 19.57
C GLN A 149 12.62 9.74 20.18
N GLY A 150 11.75 9.66 21.21
CA GLY A 150 11.13 10.83 21.83
C GLY A 150 10.12 11.56 20.94
N LYS A 151 9.63 10.90 19.89
CA LYS A 151 8.63 11.39 18.93
C LYS A 151 7.19 11.06 19.34
N ALA A 152 7.01 10.07 20.21
CA ALA A 152 5.72 9.69 20.80
C ALA A 152 5.83 9.59 22.33
N PRO A 153 4.71 9.51 23.08
CA PRO A 153 4.72 9.39 24.54
C PRO A 153 5.65 8.27 25.06
N LYS A 154 6.51 8.60 26.03
CA LYS A 154 7.57 7.70 26.53
C LYS A 154 7.07 6.32 27.00
N PHE A 155 5.85 6.23 27.52
CA PHE A 155 5.30 4.97 28.01
C PHE A 155 5.09 3.93 26.89
N LEU A 156 4.91 4.37 25.64
CA LEU A 156 4.77 3.49 24.47
C LEU A 156 6.10 2.82 24.06
N GLY A 157 7.23 3.36 24.53
CA GLY A 157 8.57 2.84 24.25
C GLY A 157 9.01 1.68 25.15
N LYS A 158 8.19 1.28 26.13
CA LYS A 158 8.51 0.20 27.08
C LYS A 158 8.28 -1.18 26.45
N LEU A 159 9.23 -2.10 26.66
CA LEU A 159 9.12 -3.51 26.27
C LEU A 159 8.81 -4.37 27.49
N ASP A 160 8.07 -5.46 27.29
CA ASP A 160 7.95 -6.54 28.29
C ASP A 160 9.19 -7.46 28.29
N SER A 161 9.20 -8.47 29.17
CA SER A 161 10.29 -9.45 29.28
C SER A 161 10.50 -10.29 28.01
N ARG A 162 9.53 -10.31 27.09
CA ARG A 162 9.58 -11.03 25.81
C ARG A 162 9.99 -10.11 24.65
N GLY A 163 10.29 -8.85 24.92
CA GLY A 163 10.65 -7.87 23.89
C GLY A 163 9.46 -7.33 23.10
N VAL A 164 8.24 -7.41 23.65
CA VAL A 164 7.01 -6.93 23.02
C VAL A 164 6.63 -5.55 23.59
N PRO A 165 6.38 -4.52 22.76
CA PRO A 165 5.93 -3.21 23.22
C PRO A 165 4.43 -3.20 23.54
N VAL A 166 4.04 -3.85 24.64
CA VAL A 166 2.64 -4.09 25.01
C VAL A 166 1.81 -2.80 25.09
N ASN A 167 2.38 -1.70 25.58
CA ASN A 167 1.65 -0.42 25.64
C ASN A 167 1.32 0.13 24.24
N ALA A 168 2.27 0.04 23.31
CA ALA A 168 2.04 0.44 21.92
C ALA A 168 0.98 -0.48 21.27
N LEU A 169 1.09 -1.79 21.51
CA LEU A 169 0.13 -2.78 21.04
C LEU A 169 -1.29 -2.46 21.50
N ILE A 170 -1.50 -2.21 22.80
CA ILE A 170 -2.82 -1.88 23.36
C ILE A 170 -3.39 -0.62 22.71
N VAL A 171 -2.59 0.44 22.56
CA VAL A 171 -3.05 1.68 21.93
C VAL A 171 -3.43 1.45 20.47
N THR A 172 -2.61 0.72 19.71
CA THR A 172 -2.96 0.38 18.33
C THR A 172 -4.19 -0.53 18.24
N SER A 173 -4.39 -1.44 19.20
CA SER A 173 -5.60 -2.28 19.28
C SER A 173 -6.84 -1.44 19.52
N ILE A 174 -6.77 -0.49 20.46
CA ILE A 174 -7.89 0.40 20.77
C ILE A 174 -8.26 1.22 19.53
N VAL A 175 -7.28 1.80 18.84
CA VAL A 175 -7.53 2.56 17.61
C VAL A 175 -8.17 1.67 16.53
N GLY A 176 -7.64 0.46 16.33
CA GLY A 176 -8.22 -0.51 15.39
C GLY A 176 -9.64 -0.94 15.75
N SER A 177 -9.91 -1.20 17.03
CA SER A 177 -11.25 -1.54 17.53
C SER A 177 -12.23 -0.39 17.38
N ILE A 178 -11.79 0.85 17.65
CA ILE A 178 -12.62 2.04 17.43
C ILE A 178 -12.91 2.20 15.94
N ALA A 179 -11.92 2.02 15.07
CA ALA A 179 -12.11 2.07 13.62
C ALA A 179 -13.10 0.99 13.14
N PHE A 180 -12.99 -0.23 13.67
CA PHE A 180 -13.93 -1.31 13.39
C PHE A 180 -15.36 -0.97 13.84
N ILE A 181 -15.53 -0.52 15.09
CA ILE A 181 -16.84 -0.11 15.61
C ILE A 181 -17.41 1.05 14.78
N ALA A 182 -16.58 2.04 14.47
CA ALA A 182 -16.96 3.21 13.66
C ALA A 182 -17.39 2.79 12.24
N SER A 183 -16.80 1.74 11.67
CA SER A 183 -17.19 1.21 10.35
C SER A 183 -18.61 0.63 10.30
N LEU A 184 -19.21 0.32 11.46
CA LEU A 184 -20.59 -0.16 11.55
C LEU A 184 -21.63 0.97 11.45
N PHE A 185 -21.20 2.24 11.47
CA PHE A 185 -22.09 3.40 11.43
C PHE A 185 -22.09 4.08 10.06
N GLY A 186 -23.26 4.60 9.66
CA GLY A 186 -23.40 5.49 8.50
C GLY A 186 -23.27 4.80 7.13
N ASP A 187 -23.91 3.64 6.94
CA ASP A 187 -24.01 2.93 5.65
C ASP A 187 -22.67 2.75 4.90
N GLY A 188 -21.60 2.47 5.65
CA GLY A 188 -20.26 2.26 5.09
C GLY A 188 -19.48 3.54 4.76
N VAL A 189 -20.05 4.73 4.97
CA VAL A 189 -19.36 6.01 4.75
C VAL A 189 -18.10 6.10 5.61
N VAL A 190 -18.19 5.76 6.91
CA VAL A 190 -17.04 5.81 7.81
C VAL A 190 -15.95 4.81 7.40
N TYR A 191 -16.35 3.64 6.88
CA TYR A 191 -15.40 2.68 6.32
C TYR A 191 -14.63 3.28 5.14
N ILE A 192 -15.30 3.97 4.21
CA ILE A 192 -14.66 4.63 3.08
C ILE A 192 -13.71 5.74 3.54
N TRP A 193 -14.07 6.50 4.58
CA TRP A 193 -13.19 7.52 5.16
C TRP A 193 -11.91 6.91 5.73
N LEU A 194 -12.04 5.81 6.49
CA LEU A 194 -10.90 5.09 7.05
C LEU A 194 -10.03 4.48 5.95
N LEU A 195 -10.64 3.93 4.91
CA LEU A 195 -9.95 3.37 3.75
C LEU A 195 -9.14 4.45 3.03
N ASN A 196 -9.75 5.62 2.75
CA ASN A 196 -9.07 6.75 2.11
C ASN A 196 -7.94 7.33 3.00
N ALA A 197 -8.19 7.48 4.30
CA ALA A 197 -7.18 7.94 5.25
C ALA A 197 -5.97 7.01 5.29
N SER A 198 -6.22 5.69 5.38
CA SER A 198 -5.18 4.66 5.39
C SER A 198 -4.42 4.67 4.07
N GLY A 199 -5.11 4.63 2.94
CA GLY A 199 -4.48 4.60 1.62
C GLY A 199 -3.61 5.84 1.36
N MET A 200 -4.12 7.03 1.69
CA MET A 200 -3.37 8.28 1.60
C MET A 200 -2.11 8.26 2.47
N SER A 201 -2.20 7.73 3.69
CA SER A 201 -1.06 7.65 4.60
C SER A 201 0.10 6.80 4.04
N GLY A 202 -0.20 5.70 3.33
CA GLY A 202 0.80 4.86 2.70
C GLY A 202 1.55 5.58 1.57
N PHE A 203 0.85 6.33 0.71
CA PHE A 203 1.50 7.13 -0.33
C PHE A 203 2.37 8.25 0.26
N ILE A 204 1.92 8.92 1.32
CA ILE A 204 2.73 9.91 2.04
C ILE A 204 3.99 9.25 2.62
N ALA A 205 3.87 8.05 3.21
CA ALA A 205 5.00 7.30 3.71
C ALA A 205 5.99 6.97 2.58
N TRP A 206 5.51 6.53 1.42
CA TRP A 206 6.36 6.25 0.25
C TRP A 206 7.05 7.49 -0.32
N VAL A 207 6.38 8.65 -0.34
CA VAL A 207 7.03 9.94 -0.63
C VAL A 207 8.17 10.20 0.36
N GLY A 208 7.93 9.98 1.65
CA GLY A 208 8.95 10.09 2.69
C GLY A 208 10.12 9.13 2.50
N ILE A 209 9.85 7.87 2.13
CA ILE A 209 10.87 6.86 1.83
C ILE A 209 11.70 7.26 0.61
N ALA A 210 11.06 7.74 -0.47
CA ALA A 210 11.73 8.17 -1.68
C ALA A 210 12.68 9.35 -1.41
N ILE A 211 12.21 10.38 -0.68
CA ILE A 211 13.04 11.51 -0.24
C ILE A 211 14.19 11.02 0.64
N SER A 212 13.90 10.17 1.63
CA SER A 212 14.90 9.67 2.58
C SER A 212 15.98 8.86 1.88
N HIS A 213 15.61 7.99 0.93
CA HIS A 213 16.55 7.20 0.15
C HIS A 213 17.40 8.09 -0.78
N TYR A 214 16.79 9.09 -1.43
CA TYR A 214 17.52 10.05 -2.26
C TYR A 214 18.56 10.83 -1.44
N ARG A 215 18.16 11.35 -0.28
CA ARG A 215 19.03 12.11 0.62
C ARG A 215 20.08 11.25 1.30
N PHE A 216 19.74 10.03 1.71
CA PHE A 216 20.67 9.06 2.28
C PHE A 216 21.86 8.85 1.35
N ARG A 217 21.60 8.58 0.06
CA ARG A 217 22.68 8.32 -0.90
C ARG A 217 23.53 9.56 -1.18
N LYS A 218 22.93 10.75 -1.20
CA LYS A 218 23.70 12.00 -1.29
C LYS A 218 24.55 12.26 -0.04
N ALA A 219 24.01 12.01 1.15
CA ALA A 219 24.75 12.14 2.41
C ALA A 219 25.92 11.13 2.49
N TYR A 220 25.69 9.89 2.07
CA TYR A 220 26.69 8.83 2.05
C TYR A 220 27.92 9.20 1.22
N ILE A 221 27.70 9.73 0.01
CA ILE A 221 28.76 10.22 -0.87
C ILE A 221 29.40 11.50 -0.31
N ALA A 222 28.59 12.44 0.20
CA ALA A 222 29.10 13.70 0.76
C ALA A 222 30.01 13.50 1.97
N GLN A 223 29.85 12.41 2.71
CA GLN A 223 30.70 12.00 3.83
C GLN A 223 31.90 11.13 3.40
N GLY A 224 32.15 10.98 2.10
CA GLY A 224 33.32 10.28 1.56
C GLY A 224 33.23 8.74 1.60
N LYS A 225 32.06 8.16 1.87
CA LYS A 225 31.89 6.70 1.90
C LYS A 225 31.67 6.14 0.48
N ASP A 226 32.18 4.93 0.20
CA ASP A 226 31.99 4.28 -1.10
C ASP A 226 30.66 3.50 -1.11
N LEU A 227 29.81 3.76 -2.11
CA LEU A 227 28.56 3.03 -2.33
C LEU A 227 28.77 1.51 -2.44
N LYS A 228 30.00 1.07 -2.67
CA LYS A 228 30.35 -0.34 -2.69
C LYS A 228 30.10 -1.06 -1.36
N ASP A 229 30.20 -0.33 -0.27
CA ASP A 229 30.09 -0.85 1.10
C ASP A 229 28.63 -1.11 1.50
N LEU A 230 27.66 -0.71 0.69
CA LEU A 230 26.24 -0.95 0.97
C LEU A 230 25.85 -2.42 0.70
N PRO A 231 25.22 -3.11 1.67
CA PRO A 231 24.71 -4.48 1.49
C PRO A 231 23.70 -4.62 0.36
N TYR A 232 22.95 -3.55 0.09
CA TYR A 232 22.03 -3.46 -1.04
C TYR A 232 22.25 -2.17 -1.83
N ARG A 233 22.38 -2.31 -3.16
CA ARG A 233 22.48 -1.18 -4.08
C ARG A 233 21.26 -1.12 -4.97
N ALA A 234 20.50 -0.05 -4.84
CA ALA A 234 19.42 0.26 -5.77
C ALA A 234 20.01 0.55 -7.17
N LYS A 235 19.74 -0.36 -8.12
CA LYS A 235 20.27 -0.33 -9.50
C LYS A 235 19.87 0.92 -10.28
N TRP A 236 18.66 1.43 -10.03
CA TRP A 236 18.05 2.53 -10.80
C TRP A 236 18.25 3.91 -10.18
N PHE A 237 19.17 4.08 -9.23
CA PHE A 237 19.40 5.41 -8.65
C PHE A 237 20.12 6.34 -9.65
N PRO A 238 19.76 7.63 -9.75
CA PRO A 238 18.76 8.37 -8.96
C PRO A 238 17.32 8.28 -9.50
N PHE A 239 17.13 7.69 -10.68
CA PHE A 239 15.83 7.63 -11.35
C PHE A 239 14.75 6.96 -10.47
N GLY A 240 15.03 5.82 -9.85
CA GLY A 240 14.05 5.06 -9.05
C GLY A 240 13.36 5.89 -7.96
N PRO A 241 14.10 6.54 -7.05
CA PRO A 241 13.51 7.43 -6.04
C PRO A 241 12.76 8.63 -6.64
N ILE A 242 13.27 9.24 -7.71
CA ILE A 242 12.61 10.38 -8.36
C ILE A 242 11.29 9.93 -8.99
N PHE A 243 11.30 8.81 -9.70
CA PHE A 243 10.12 8.22 -10.32
C PHE A 243 9.06 7.86 -9.28
N ALA A 244 9.46 7.17 -8.20
CA ALA A 244 8.55 6.83 -7.10
C ALA A 244 7.95 8.08 -6.43
N PHE A 245 8.78 9.11 -6.18
CA PHE A 245 8.33 10.38 -5.64
C PHE A 245 7.29 11.04 -6.56
N THR A 246 7.61 11.22 -7.85
CA THR A 246 6.71 11.85 -8.82
C THR A 246 5.42 11.07 -8.98
N LEU A 247 5.47 9.75 -9.09
CA LEU A 247 4.28 8.91 -9.23
C LEU A 247 3.39 8.98 -7.99
N CYS A 248 3.97 8.92 -6.79
CA CYS A 248 3.18 9.05 -5.55
C CYS A 248 2.55 10.44 -5.43
N ILE A 249 3.23 11.51 -5.83
CA ILE A 249 2.64 12.87 -5.85
C ILE A 249 1.50 12.95 -6.86
N ILE A 250 1.65 12.38 -8.06
CA ILE A 250 0.59 12.33 -9.06
C ILE A 250 -0.62 11.55 -8.51
N VAL A 251 -0.39 10.44 -7.83
CA VAL A 251 -1.47 9.63 -7.23
C VAL A 251 -2.17 10.38 -6.10
N ILE A 252 -1.41 11.02 -5.20
CA ILE A 252 -1.95 11.82 -4.10
C ILE A 252 -2.81 12.96 -4.68
N LEU A 253 -2.29 13.72 -5.65
CA LEU A 253 -2.98 14.88 -6.22
C LEU A 253 -4.09 14.50 -7.19
N GLY A 254 -3.98 13.38 -7.89
CA GLY A 254 -4.96 12.88 -8.85
C GLY A 254 -6.09 12.08 -8.20
N GLN A 255 -6.02 11.83 -6.90
CA GLN A 255 -7.06 11.15 -6.16
C GLN A 255 -8.39 11.87 -6.25
N ASN A 256 -9.43 11.19 -6.71
CA ASN A 256 -10.76 11.78 -6.88
C ASN A 256 -10.76 13.04 -7.78
N TYR A 257 -10.01 13.01 -8.89
CA TYR A 257 -10.01 14.11 -9.87
C TYR A 257 -11.43 14.45 -10.38
N GLY A 258 -12.33 13.46 -10.42
CA GLY A 258 -13.72 13.64 -10.86
C GLY A 258 -14.50 14.63 -10.00
N ALA A 259 -14.19 14.73 -8.69
CA ALA A 259 -14.80 15.72 -7.80
C ALA A 259 -14.45 17.18 -8.17
N PHE A 260 -13.39 17.39 -8.97
CA PHE A 260 -12.98 18.71 -9.47
C PHE A 260 -13.43 18.98 -10.91
N MET A 261 -13.80 17.95 -11.69
CA MET A 261 -14.14 18.07 -13.11
C MET A 261 -15.65 18.05 -13.40
N GLY A 262 -16.49 17.90 -12.37
CA GLY A 262 -17.95 18.00 -12.50
C GLY A 262 -18.44 19.43 -12.73
N GLU A 263 -19.76 19.59 -12.97
CA GLU A 263 -20.41 20.90 -13.11
C GLU A 263 -20.23 21.80 -11.87
N ALA A 264 -20.11 21.18 -10.70
CA ALA A 264 -19.76 21.83 -9.44
C ALA A 264 -18.71 20.98 -8.70
N ILE A 265 -17.86 21.64 -7.91
CA ILE A 265 -16.85 20.97 -7.09
C ILE A 265 -17.54 20.24 -5.94
N ASP A 266 -17.38 18.92 -5.88
CA ASP A 266 -17.86 18.11 -4.74
C ASP A 266 -16.88 18.23 -3.57
N TRP A 267 -17.05 19.28 -2.77
CA TRP A 267 -16.23 19.54 -1.60
C TRP A 267 -16.28 18.42 -0.56
N ASN A 268 -17.40 17.69 -0.45
CA ASN A 268 -17.49 16.56 0.47
C ASN A 268 -16.62 15.41 -0.03
N GLY A 269 -16.79 15.01 -1.29
CA GLY A 269 -15.95 13.98 -1.92
C GLY A 269 -14.46 14.29 -1.85
N VAL A 270 -14.08 15.56 -2.03
CA VAL A 270 -12.68 16.02 -1.84
C VAL A 270 -12.25 15.84 -0.38
N LEU A 271 -13.01 16.35 0.59
CA LEU A 271 -12.65 16.21 2.00
C LEU A 271 -12.48 14.75 2.43
N VAL A 272 -13.39 13.87 1.98
CA VAL A 272 -13.35 12.44 2.26
C VAL A 272 -12.15 11.75 1.62
N SER A 273 -11.86 12.10 0.37
CA SER A 273 -10.77 11.46 -0.39
C SER A 273 -9.39 11.91 0.10
N TYR A 274 -9.29 13.15 0.56
CA TYR A 274 -8.03 13.76 0.98
C TYR A 274 -7.86 13.86 2.50
N ILE A 275 -8.74 13.25 3.29
CA ILE A 275 -8.74 13.33 4.76
C ILE A 275 -7.36 13.03 5.40
N GLY A 276 -6.57 12.15 4.78
CA GLY A 276 -5.23 11.81 5.24
C GLY A 276 -4.22 12.98 5.16
N LEU A 277 -4.38 13.91 4.22
CA LEU A 277 -3.47 15.06 4.06
C LEU A 277 -3.59 16.06 5.23
N PRO A 278 -4.77 16.59 5.59
CA PRO A 278 -4.92 17.43 6.77
C PRO A 278 -4.43 16.74 8.05
N LEU A 279 -4.78 15.46 8.24
CA LEU A 279 -4.33 14.68 9.40
C LEU A 279 -2.80 14.63 9.48
N PHE A 280 -2.14 14.29 8.37
CA PHE A 280 -0.68 14.27 8.30
C PHE A 280 -0.08 15.66 8.56
N LEU A 281 -0.61 16.70 7.92
CA LEU A 281 -0.09 18.08 8.07
C LEU A 281 -0.23 18.58 9.50
N VAL A 282 -1.36 18.32 10.16
CA VAL A 282 -1.57 18.69 11.57
C VAL A 282 -0.56 17.99 12.48
N LEU A 283 -0.36 16.67 12.32
CA LEU A 283 0.61 15.92 13.12
C LEU A 283 2.05 16.37 12.83
N TRP A 284 2.40 16.54 11.56
CA TRP A 284 3.75 16.91 11.13
C TRP A 284 4.11 18.35 11.55
N LEU A 285 3.23 19.33 11.26
CA LEU A 285 3.43 20.71 11.66
C LEU A 285 3.38 20.86 13.18
N GLY A 286 2.44 20.20 13.86
CA GLY A 286 2.37 20.18 15.32
C GLY A 286 3.68 19.67 15.95
N TYR A 287 4.24 18.58 15.42
CA TYR A 287 5.54 18.09 15.86
C TYR A 287 6.68 19.08 15.54
N LYS A 288 6.69 19.66 14.34
CA LYS A 288 7.72 20.59 13.90
C LYS A 288 7.72 21.89 14.70
N PHE A 289 6.56 22.43 15.05
CA PHE A 289 6.43 23.63 15.89
C PHE A 289 6.80 23.36 17.35
N THR A 290 6.34 22.24 17.92
CA THR A 290 6.64 21.90 19.32
C THR A 290 8.11 21.53 19.54
N LYS A 291 8.74 20.81 18.60
CA LYS A 291 10.13 20.36 18.71
C LYS A 291 11.14 21.22 17.96
N LYS A 292 10.68 22.24 17.22
CA LYS A 292 11.51 23.18 16.44
C LYS A 292 12.55 22.47 15.56
N THR A 293 12.17 21.35 14.95
CA THR A 293 13.08 20.50 14.18
C THR A 293 13.45 21.16 12.85
N LYS A 294 14.72 20.96 12.45
CA LYS A 294 15.27 21.47 11.18
C LYS A 294 15.72 20.30 10.31
N VAL A 295 15.78 20.54 9.01
CA VAL A 295 16.34 19.58 8.06
C VAL A 295 17.84 19.43 8.34
N ILE A 296 18.28 18.21 8.64
CA ILE A 296 19.69 17.91 8.95
C ILE A 296 20.53 18.07 7.66
N PRO A 297 21.63 18.84 7.66
CA PRO A 297 22.57 18.93 6.53
C PRO A 297 23.16 17.56 6.14
N LEU A 298 23.52 17.37 4.87
CA LEU A 298 23.97 16.06 4.34
C LEU A 298 25.26 15.55 5.01
N ASP A 299 26.16 16.46 5.34
CA ASP A 299 27.41 16.22 6.07
C ASP A 299 27.19 15.82 7.54
N LYS A 300 26.02 16.15 8.10
CA LYS A 300 25.67 15.89 9.52
C LYS A 300 24.67 14.75 9.69
N CYS A 301 24.30 14.06 8.61
CA CYS A 301 23.44 12.89 8.71
C CYS A 301 24.16 11.76 9.44
N GLU A 302 23.54 11.18 10.46
CA GLU A 302 24.04 9.99 11.14
C GLU A 302 23.84 8.76 10.25
N LEU A 303 24.92 8.29 9.62
CA LEU A 303 24.93 7.09 8.78
C LEU A 303 25.51 5.94 9.60
N LYS A 304 24.61 5.19 10.27
CA LYS A 304 24.96 3.93 10.94
C LYS A 304 25.21 2.82 9.93
#